data_AF-A0A4Y2PSD6-F1
#
_entry.id   AF-A0A4Y2PSD6-F1
#
_cell.length_a   1.000
_cell.length_b   1.000
_cell.length_c   1.000
_cell.angle_alpha   90.00
_cell.angle_beta   90.00
_cell.angle_gamma   90.00
#
_symmetry.space_group_name_H-M   'P 1'
#
loop_
_entity.id
_entity.type
_entity.pdbx_description
1 polymer ?
#
loop_
_entity_poly.entity_id
_entity_poly.type
_entity_poly.pdbx_seq_one_letter_code
_entity_poly.pdbx_strand_id
1 'polypeptide(L)'
;MNNITFGDERIGYYETVAGGAGAGPYWHGRSGVHTHMTNTRITDPEILERRYPVILEKFHLNPETGGKGQYNGGDGILRKIVFRKDLMLSVLTERRVFAPYGLEGGEDGQKGLNTLIRNDGRIINLGAKNSVRVRAGDSFLLRTPGGGGYGKSSL
;
A
#
# COMPACT_ATOMS: atom_id res chain seq x y z
N MET A 1 -5.96 4.03 -5.71
CA MET A 1 -6.71 2.93 -5.06
C MET A 1 -5.73 1.85 -4.62
N ASN A 2 -5.94 1.27 -3.44
CA ASN A 2 -5.15 0.16 -2.90
C ASN A 2 -6.10 -0.85 -2.26
N ASN A 3 -6.62 -1.80 -3.04
CA ASN A 3 -7.48 -2.84 -2.48
C ASN A 3 -6.74 -4.17 -2.47
N ILE A 4 -6.87 -4.89 -1.36
CA ILE A 4 -6.35 -6.24 -1.21
C ILE A 4 -7.50 -7.14 -0.82
N THR A 5 -7.53 -8.33 -1.42
CA THR A 5 -8.47 -9.37 -1.04
C THR A 5 -7.74 -10.68 -0.88
N PHE A 6 -8.17 -11.50 0.05
CA PHE A 6 -7.76 -12.90 0.06
C PHE A 6 -8.87 -13.78 0.61
N GLY A 7 -8.88 -15.04 0.18
CA GLY A 7 -9.92 -15.96 0.60
C GLY A 7 -9.88 -17.30 -0.11
N ASP A 8 -10.88 -18.10 0.22
CA ASP A 8 -11.24 -19.36 -0.41
C ASP A 8 -12.78 -19.49 -0.44
N GLU A 9 -13.31 -20.68 -0.64
CA GLU A 9 -14.76 -20.94 -0.67
C GLU A 9 -15.47 -20.66 0.66
N ARG A 10 -14.74 -20.59 1.78
CA ARG A 10 -15.29 -20.46 3.14
C ARG A 10 -15.04 -19.09 3.76
N ILE A 11 -13.95 -18.43 3.39
CA ILE A 11 -13.57 -17.12 3.96
C ILE A 11 -13.26 -16.11 2.87
N GLY A 12 -13.65 -14.86 3.10
CA GLY A 12 -13.32 -13.73 2.23
C GLY A 12 -12.94 -12.51 3.05
N TYR A 13 -11.76 -11.98 2.79
CA TYR A 13 -11.28 -10.71 3.34
C TYR A 13 -11.16 -9.68 2.22
N TYR A 14 -11.57 -8.45 2.51
CA TYR A 14 -11.39 -7.30 1.64
C TYR A 14 -10.94 -6.11 2.50
N GLU A 15 -9.87 -5.43 2.08
CA GLU A 15 -9.42 -4.21 2.74
C GLU A 15 -9.00 -3.15 1.72
N THR A 16 -9.48 -1.94 1.95
CA THR A 16 -8.94 -0.71 1.35
C THR A 16 -7.78 -0.20 2.21
N VAL A 17 -6.63 -0.02 1.60
CA VAL A 17 -5.39 0.34 2.31
C VAL A 17 -5.05 1.82 2.06
N ALA A 18 -4.68 2.53 3.12
CA ALA A 18 -4.32 3.95 3.08
C ALA A 18 -3.06 4.22 2.23
N GLY A 19 -2.75 5.47 1.94
CA GLY A 19 -1.50 5.84 1.24
C GLY A 19 -1.11 7.30 1.50
N GLY A 20 -0.16 7.81 0.71
CA GLY A 20 0.23 9.21 0.77
C GLY A 20 -0.76 10.12 0.04
N ALA A 21 -1.16 11.22 0.67
CA ALA A 21 -1.91 12.27 0.01
C ALA A 21 -0.98 13.24 -0.74
N GLY A 22 -1.42 13.79 -1.86
CA GLY A 22 -0.69 14.86 -2.54
C GLY A 22 -0.65 16.15 -1.72
N ALA A 23 0.42 16.90 -1.87
CA ALA A 23 0.52 18.26 -1.35
C ALA A 23 -0.32 19.23 -2.21
N GLY A 24 -0.53 20.43 -1.69
CA GLY A 24 -1.20 21.51 -2.42
C GLY A 24 -0.55 22.87 -2.17
N PRO A 25 -1.14 23.95 -2.70
CA PRO A 25 -0.54 25.28 -2.70
C PRO A 25 -0.17 25.84 -1.33
N TYR A 26 -0.78 25.32 -0.26
CA TYR A 26 -0.61 25.82 1.10
C TYR A 26 -0.49 24.70 2.15
N TRP A 27 -0.34 23.43 1.75
CA TRP A 27 -0.34 22.31 2.69
C TRP A 27 0.54 21.13 2.25
N HIS A 28 1.17 20.48 3.22
CA HIS A 28 1.79 19.18 3.04
C HIS A 28 0.74 18.09 2.84
N GLY A 29 1.08 17.09 2.04
CA GLY A 29 0.32 15.87 1.93
C GLY A 29 0.36 15.07 3.24
N ARG A 30 -0.79 14.54 3.64
CA ARG A 30 -0.88 13.68 4.83
C ARG A 30 -0.43 12.25 4.52
N SER A 31 0.42 11.67 5.37
CA SER A 31 0.88 10.29 5.26
C SER A 31 -0.16 9.29 5.77
N GLY A 32 -0.23 8.13 5.12
CA GLY A 32 -1.02 6.98 5.59
C GLY A 32 -2.51 7.25 5.78
N VAL A 33 -3.13 8.04 4.91
CA VAL A 33 -4.57 8.33 4.94
C VAL A 33 -5.31 7.84 3.70
N HIS A 34 -6.60 7.58 3.86
CA HIS A 34 -7.49 7.31 2.73
C HIS A 34 -7.88 8.64 2.08
N THR A 35 -7.45 8.86 0.84
CA THR A 35 -7.72 10.11 0.10
C THR A 35 -8.86 9.99 -0.91
N HIS A 36 -9.01 8.83 -1.54
CA HIS A 36 -10.01 8.56 -2.57
C HIS A 36 -10.98 7.42 -2.21
N MET A 37 -10.85 6.88 -1.00
CA MET A 37 -11.68 5.81 -0.44
C MET A 37 -11.97 6.15 1.03
N THR A 38 -12.53 7.33 1.26
CA THR A 38 -12.63 7.98 2.59
C THR A 38 -13.75 7.44 3.48
N ASN A 39 -14.64 6.60 2.94
CA ASN A 39 -15.76 5.99 3.66
C ASN A 39 -15.40 4.67 4.36
N THR A 40 -14.15 4.23 4.27
CA THR A 40 -13.66 3.00 4.89
C THR A 40 -12.59 3.30 5.93
N ARG A 41 -12.31 2.31 6.79
CA ARG A 41 -11.19 2.33 7.74
C ARG A 41 -10.38 1.05 7.58
N ILE A 42 -9.16 1.08 8.11
CA ILE A 42 -8.35 -0.13 8.22
C ILE A 42 -9.04 -1.16 9.11
N THR A 43 -8.77 -2.44 8.87
CA THR A 43 -9.16 -3.48 9.82
C THR A 43 -8.12 -3.51 10.94
N ASP A 44 -8.58 -3.50 12.19
CA ASP A 44 -7.69 -3.61 13.36
C ASP A 44 -6.85 -4.89 13.26
N PRO A 45 -5.53 -4.81 13.50
CA PRO A 45 -4.63 -5.97 13.43
C PRO A 45 -5.14 -7.18 14.23
N GLU A 46 -5.59 -6.97 15.46
CA GLU A 46 -6.10 -8.05 16.32
C GLU A 46 -7.34 -8.74 15.74
N ILE A 47 -8.22 -7.98 15.10
CA ILE A 47 -9.44 -8.52 14.47
C ILE A 47 -9.08 -9.27 13.19
N LEU A 48 -8.13 -8.75 12.41
CA LEU A 48 -7.59 -9.42 11.22
C LEU A 48 -7.01 -10.78 11.58
N GLU A 49 -6.09 -10.83 12.55
CA GLU A 49 -5.39 -12.06 12.94
C GLU A 49 -6.29 -13.07 13.67
N ARG A 50 -7.31 -12.58 14.40
CA ARG A 50 -8.28 -13.45 15.07
C ARG A 50 -9.25 -14.11 14.10
N ARG A 51 -9.67 -13.40 13.04
CA ARG A 51 -10.71 -13.87 12.12
C ARG A 51 -10.18 -14.59 10.89
N TYR A 52 -8.95 -14.29 10.48
CA TYR A 52 -8.38 -14.80 9.23
C TYR A 52 -7.06 -15.54 9.48
N PRO A 53 -6.71 -16.55 8.67
CA PRO A 53 -5.50 -17.34 8.84
C PRO A 53 -4.26 -16.58 8.32
N VAL A 54 -4.01 -15.40 8.87
CA VAL A 54 -2.88 -14.52 8.53
C VAL A 54 -2.29 -13.89 9.79
N ILE A 55 -1.05 -13.45 9.70
CA ILE A 55 -0.37 -12.62 10.71
C ILE A 55 0.06 -11.32 10.05
N LEU A 56 -0.18 -10.19 10.69
CA LEU A 56 0.27 -8.88 10.24
C LEU A 56 1.64 -8.58 10.86
N GLU A 57 2.70 -9.00 10.17
CA GLU A 57 4.07 -8.86 10.69
C GLU A 57 4.54 -7.39 10.71
N LYS A 58 4.11 -6.57 9.74
CA LYS A 58 4.49 -5.16 9.68
C LYS A 58 3.31 -4.30 9.29
N PHE A 59 3.17 -3.16 9.95
CA PHE A 59 2.26 -2.10 9.53
C PHE A 59 2.72 -0.73 10.05
N HIS A 60 3.30 0.08 9.18
CA HIS A 60 3.82 1.41 9.51
C HIS A 60 3.86 2.33 8.28
N LEU A 61 4.13 3.62 8.47
CA LEU A 61 4.42 4.55 7.37
C LEU A 61 5.66 4.10 6.59
N ASN A 62 5.65 4.26 5.26
CA ASN A 62 6.80 3.98 4.42
C ASN A 62 7.56 5.30 4.18
N PRO A 63 8.59 5.62 4.98
CA PRO A 63 9.18 6.95 5.00
C PRO A 63 9.79 7.32 3.65
N GLU A 64 9.84 8.62 3.38
CA GLU A 64 10.51 9.18 2.20
C GLU A 64 9.91 8.76 0.86
N THR A 65 8.62 8.39 0.86
CA THR A 65 7.88 8.06 -0.35
C THR A 65 7.06 9.23 -0.90
N GLY A 66 6.79 10.25 -0.09
CA GLY A 66 6.20 11.50 -0.55
C GLY A 66 7.17 12.31 -1.41
N GLY A 67 6.69 12.84 -2.53
CA GLY A 67 7.46 13.71 -3.41
C GLY A 67 7.83 15.02 -2.72
N LYS A 68 9.04 15.52 -2.95
CA LYS A 68 9.55 16.74 -2.33
C LYS A 68 9.04 17.99 -3.05
N GLY A 69 8.94 19.09 -2.32
CA GLY A 69 8.57 20.39 -2.87
C GLY A 69 8.58 21.45 -1.78
N GLN A 70 8.12 22.66 -2.10
CA GLN A 70 7.80 23.65 -1.07
C GLN A 70 6.85 23.04 -0.03
N TYR A 71 5.87 22.26 -0.51
CA TYR A 71 5.08 21.37 0.32
C TYR A 71 5.29 19.92 -0.11
N ASN A 72 5.88 19.12 0.79
CA ASN A 72 6.05 17.68 0.59
C ASN A 72 4.72 16.93 0.50
N GLY A 73 4.65 15.95 -0.41
CA GLY A 73 3.60 14.94 -0.41
C GLY A 73 3.69 14.01 0.80
N GLY A 74 2.58 13.34 1.11
CA GLY A 74 2.51 12.39 2.21
C GLY A 74 3.17 11.06 1.88
N ASP A 75 3.69 10.40 2.90
CA ASP A 75 4.24 9.05 2.76
C ASP A 75 3.15 7.99 2.65
N GLY A 76 3.42 6.96 1.86
CA GLY A 76 2.65 5.73 1.82
C GLY A 76 2.79 4.92 3.11
N ILE A 77 2.34 3.67 3.06
CA ILE A 77 2.46 2.70 4.14
C ILE A 77 3.07 1.40 3.64
N LEU A 78 3.71 0.70 4.56
CA LEU A 78 4.23 -0.64 4.38
C LEU A 78 3.39 -1.59 5.23
N ARG A 79 2.87 -2.65 4.62
CA ARG A 79 2.08 -3.69 5.27
C ARG A 79 2.61 -5.06 4.84
N LYS A 80 3.00 -5.92 5.79
CA LYS A 80 3.45 -7.29 5.51
C LYS A 80 2.53 -8.30 6.17
N ILE A 81 1.89 -9.14 5.36
CA ILE A 81 0.94 -10.17 5.80
C ILE A 81 1.56 -11.53 5.53
N VAL A 82 1.67 -12.38 6.55
CA VAL A 82 2.12 -13.77 6.43
C VAL A 82 0.89 -14.67 6.40
N PHE A 83 0.78 -15.55 5.41
CA PHE A 83 -0.34 -16.47 5.28
C PHE A 83 -0.09 -17.74 6.09
N ARG A 84 -1.09 -18.19 6.84
CA ARG A 84 -1.04 -19.43 7.64
C ARG A 84 -1.79 -20.60 7.01
N LYS A 85 -2.40 -20.38 5.84
CA LYS A 85 -3.15 -21.35 5.05
C LYS A 85 -3.04 -20.96 3.58
N ASP A 86 -3.21 -21.95 2.71
CA ASP A 86 -3.38 -21.74 1.28
C ASP A 86 -4.64 -20.93 0.97
N LEU A 87 -4.48 -19.82 0.25
CA LEU A 87 -5.55 -18.88 -0.10
C LEU A 87 -5.33 -18.34 -1.52
N MET A 88 -6.36 -17.73 -2.09
CA MET A 88 -6.23 -16.87 -3.26
C MET A 88 -6.02 -15.44 -2.79
N LEU A 89 -4.89 -14.81 -3.12
CA LEU A 89 -4.63 -13.39 -2.92
C LEU A 89 -4.93 -12.65 -4.22
N SER A 90 -5.74 -11.59 -4.16
CA SER A 90 -5.91 -10.65 -5.27
C SER A 90 -5.52 -9.24 -4.85
N VAL A 91 -4.76 -8.58 -5.72
CA VAL A 91 -4.38 -7.18 -5.57
C VAL A 91 -5.09 -6.37 -6.64
N LEU A 92 -5.76 -5.30 -6.24
CA LEU A 92 -6.43 -4.35 -7.14
C LEU A 92 -5.95 -2.96 -6.78
N THR A 93 -4.78 -2.59 -7.32
CA THR A 93 -4.08 -1.39 -6.89
C THR A 93 -3.61 -0.53 -8.07
N GLU A 94 -3.38 0.75 -7.82
CA GLU A 94 -3.03 1.76 -8.84
C GLU A 94 -1.71 2.47 -8.53
N ARG A 95 -1.14 3.25 -9.46
CA ARG A 95 0.14 3.96 -9.24
C ARG A 95 1.34 3.04 -8.98
N ARG A 96 1.39 1.90 -9.69
CA ARG A 96 2.53 0.96 -9.73
C ARG A 96 3.39 1.15 -11.00
N VAL A 97 2.80 1.71 -12.05
CA VAL A 97 3.46 2.01 -13.34
C VAL A 97 3.76 3.50 -13.44
N PHE A 98 2.74 4.33 -13.25
CA PHE A 98 2.86 5.80 -13.23
C PHE A 98 2.93 6.31 -11.80
N ALA A 99 3.86 7.22 -11.53
CA ALA A 99 3.97 7.86 -10.23
C ALA A 99 2.77 8.79 -9.96
N PRO A 100 2.43 9.04 -8.69
CA PRO A 100 1.67 10.23 -8.29
C PRO A 100 2.49 11.47 -8.64
N TYR A 101 2.02 12.28 -9.58
CA TYR A 101 2.79 13.40 -10.10
C TYR A 101 2.89 14.55 -9.10
N GLY A 102 4.02 15.25 -9.11
CA GLY A 102 4.16 16.54 -8.44
C GLY A 102 3.50 17.69 -9.21
N LEU A 103 3.28 18.83 -8.54
CA LEU A 103 2.63 20.02 -9.11
C LEU A 103 3.50 21.26 -8.94
N GLU A 104 3.43 22.20 -9.89
CA GLU A 104 4.15 23.49 -9.84
C GLU A 104 5.66 23.37 -9.55
N GLY A 105 6.30 22.34 -10.11
CA GLY A 105 7.73 22.06 -9.90
C GLY A 105 8.05 21.21 -8.65
N GLY A 106 7.04 20.71 -7.95
CA GLY A 106 7.21 19.64 -6.97
C GLY A 106 7.55 18.30 -7.63
N GLU A 107 8.25 17.44 -6.89
CA GLU A 107 8.64 16.11 -7.33
C GLU A 107 7.50 15.10 -7.21
N ASP A 108 7.59 14.05 -8.03
CA ASP A 108 6.68 12.92 -7.99
C ASP A 108 6.83 12.12 -6.68
N GLY A 109 5.71 11.57 -6.19
CA GLY A 109 5.74 10.57 -5.13
C GLY A 109 6.26 9.22 -5.64
N GLN A 110 6.76 8.39 -4.74
CA GLN A 110 7.16 7.03 -5.09
C GLN A 110 5.95 6.18 -5.52
N LYS A 111 6.18 5.32 -6.51
CA LYS A 111 5.22 4.30 -6.94
C LYS A 111 5.00 3.27 -5.84
N GLY A 112 3.79 2.72 -5.77
CA GLY A 112 3.53 1.56 -4.94
C GLY A 112 4.22 0.30 -5.50
N LEU A 113 4.38 -0.71 -4.65
CA LEU A 113 4.96 -2.00 -5.03
C LEU A 113 4.27 -3.13 -4.27
N ASN A 114 3.89 -4.17 -5.00
CA ASN A 114 3.25 -5.37 -4.48
C ASN A 114 4.24 -6.54 -4.63
N THR A 115 4.69 -7.10 -3.51
CA THR A 115 5.71 -8.16 -3.53
C THR A 115 5.20 -9.40 -2.80
N LEU A 116 5.22 -10.54 -3.48
CA LEU A 116 5.01 -11.85 -2.86
C LEU A 116 6.37 -12.48 -2.56
N ILE A 117 6.58 -12.86 -1.32
CA ILE A 117 7.76 -13.56 -0.84
C ILE A 117 7.33 -14.98 -0.52
N ARG A 118 7.81 -15.96 -1.29
CA ARG A 118 7.52 -17.37 -1.07
C ARG A 118 8.28 -17.88 0.15
N ASN A 119 7.77 -18.93 0.78
CA ASN A 119 8.43 -19.58 1.92
C ASN A 119 9.84 -20.11 1.59
N ASP A 120 10.13 -20.37 0.31
CA ASP A 120 11.47 -20.77 -0.17
C ASP A 120 12.40 -19.59 -0.48
N GLY A 121 11.98 -18.36 -0.16
CA GLY A 121 12.76 -17.14 -0.34
C GLY A 121 12.59 -16.46 -1.71
N ARG A 122 11.88 -17.05 -2.68
CA ARG A 122 11.64 -16.39 -3.97
C ARG A 122 10.82 -15.11 -3.80
N ILE A 123 11.24 -14.04 -4.47
CA ILE A 123 10.60 -12.73 -4.45
C ILE A 123 9.95 -12.46 -5.82
N ILE A 124 8.66 -12.17 -5.81
CA ILE A 124 7.85 -12.01 -7.03
C ILE A 124 7.16 -10.65 -6.97
N ASN A 125 7.36 -9.81 -7.99
CA ASN A 125 6.57 -8.60 -8.19
C ASN A 125 5.21 -8.99 -8.79
N LEU A 126 4.12 -8.67 -8.10
CA LEU A 126 2.77 -9.01 -8.56
C LEU A 126 2.20 -8.01 -9.57
N GLY A 127 2.86 -6.87 -9.78
CA GLY A 127 2.31 -5.78 -10.57
C GLY A 127 1.14 -5.08 -9.86
N ALA A 128 0.40 -4.27 -10.62
CA ALA A 128 -0.70 -3.45 -10.10
C ALA A 128 -1.97 -4.26 -9.78
N LYS A 129 -2.33 -5.18 -10.68
CA LYS A 129 -3.54 -6.00 -10.59
C LYS A 129 -3.20 -7.44 -10.90
N ASN A 130 -3.49 -8.35 -9.99
CA ASN A 130 -3.16 -9.77 -10.16
C ASN A 130 -3.93 -10.63 -9.15
N SER A 131 -4.08 -11.91 -9.47
CA SER A 131 -4.59 -12.94 -8.57
C SER A 131 -3.61 -14.11 -8.55
N VAL A 132 -3.21 -14.53 -7.35
CA VAL A 132 -2.19 -15.56 -7.17
C VAL A 132 -2.54 -16.46 -5.99
N ARG A 133 -2.32 -17.77 -6.15
CA ARG A 133 -2.36 -18.69 -5.01
C ARG A 133 -1.16 -18.46 -4.11
N VAL A 134 -1.43 -18.21 -2.84
CA VAL A 134 -0.45 -18.17 -1.76
C VAL A 134 -0.54 -19.44 -0.96
N ARG A 135 0.59 -19.89 -0.40
CA ARG A 135 0.67 -21.06 0.47
C ARG A 135 0.91 -20.63 1.92
N ALA A 136 0.64 -21.53 2.86
CA ALA A 136 1.09 -21.31 4.24
C ALA A 136 2.61 -21.04 4.29
N GLY A 137 3.00 -20.00 5.03
CA GLY A 137 4.38 -19.50 5.13
C GLY A 137 4.75 -18.42 4.10
N ASP A 138 4.00 -18.27 3.01
CA ASP A 138 4.22 -17.15 2.08
C ASP A 138 3.87 -15.82 2.76
N SER A 139 4.51 -14.73 2.33
CA SER A 139 4.17 -13.39 2.79
C SER A 139 3.95 -12.40 1.66
N PHE A 140 2.95 -11.54 1.82
CA PHE A 140 2.66 -10.44 0.92
C PHE A 140 3.09 -9.11 1.55
N LEU A 141 4.02 -8.43 0.89
CA LEU A 141 4.50 -7.10 1.24
C LEU A 141 3.88 -6.07 0.30
N LEU A 142 2.98 -5.27 0.86
CA LEU A 142 2.37 -4.12 0.21
C LEU A 142 3.12 -2.85 0.61
N ARG A 143 3.61 -2.12 -0.40
CA ARG A 143 4.02 -0.72 -0.28
C ARG A 143 3.05 0.12 -1.08
N THR A 144 2.29 0.98 -0.42
CA THR A 144 1.39 1.90 -1.13
C THR A 144 2.18 3.09 -1.67
N PRO A 145 1.70 3.78 -2.72
CA PRO A 145 2.35 4.98 -3.22
C PRO A 145 2.36 6.09 -2.15
N GLY A 146 3.32 6.99 -2.27
CA GLY A 146 3.29 8.31 -1.62
C GLY A 146 2.36 9.29 -2.36
N GLY A 147 2.38 10.55 -1.96
CA GLY A 147 1.76 11.65 -2.70
C GLY A 147 2.79 12.50 -3.43
N GLY A 148 2.39 13.20 -4.50
CA GLY A 148 3.25 14.18 -5.16
C GLY A 148 3.45 15.44 -4.31
N GLY A 149 4.62 16.06 -4.45
CA GLY A 149 4.94 17.35 -3.83
C GLY A 149 4.34 18.53 -4.60
N TYR A 150 4.35 19.70 -3.98
CA TYR A 150 3.88 20.95 -4.57
C TYR A 150 4.96 22.03 -4.46
N GLY A 151 5.19 22.75 -5.55
CA GLY A 151 6.14 23.86 -5.60
C GLY A 151 7.59 23.38 -5.65
N LYS A 152 8.48 24.18 -6.24
CA LYS A 152 9.91 23.89 -6.26
C LYS A 152 10.47 23.89 -4.83
N SER A 153 11.17 22.83 -4.46
CA SER A 153 11.89 22.79 -3.17
C SER A 153 12.95 23.89 -3.17
N SER A 154 12.96 24.74 -2.13
CA SER A 154 14.12 25.59 -1.83
C SER A 154 15.19 24.67 -1.24
N LEU A 155 16.25 24.41 -2.01
CA LEU A 155 17.48 23.83 -1.48
C LEU A 155 18.10 24.75 -0.42
#